data_AF-A0AAN7E260-F1
#
_entry.id   AF-A0AAN7E260-F1
#
_cell.length_a   1.000
_cell.length_b   1.000
_cell.length_c   1.000
_cell.angle_alpha   90.00
_cell.angle_beta   90.00
_cell.angle_gamma   90.00
#
_symmetry.space_group_name_H-M   'P 1'
#
loop_
_entity.id
_entity.type
_entity.pdbx_description
1 polymer ?
#
loop_
_entity_poly.entity_id
_entity_poly.type
_entity_poly.pdbx_seq_one_letter_code
_entity_poly.pdbx_strand_id
1 'polypeptide(L)'
;MGRLRPRERPAFSGFTKAEIEKMEKLLKESGEQLLNREICQRIAKSFNRSSGRAGKPIVKWNEVHSWFQNQQQNEPAASKNVPVLPKASPSNGTDENLEMPKEDSSKAGERIPDSLEAGERIPDLLELEFEAKSSKDGAWYDVDVFLAHRFLSGEIEVCVRFVGFGAEEDEWVNVKKAVRQRSIPLEHSECHKVKVGDLVLCFQEKRDQAIYYDAHVLEIQRRLHDIRGCRCLFLLRYDHDDSEERVRLRRLCRVLR
;
A
#
# COMPACT_ATOMS: atom_id res chain seq x y z
N MET A 1 3.59 15.99 32.24
CA MET A 1 3.35 15.38 30.92
C MET A 1 4.11 16.18 29.89
N GLY A 2 5.07 15.57 29.18
CA GLY A 2 5.84 16.26 28.15
C GLY A 2 4.95 16.69 26.99
N ARG A 3 5.21 17.86 26.40
CA ARG A 3 4.56 18.29 25.16
C ARG A 3 4.93 17.29 24.07
N LEU A 4 3.93 16.59 23.51
CA LEU A 4 4.11 15.68 22.38
C LEU A 4 4.44 16.48 21.11
N ARG A 5 5.24 15.89 20.22
CA ARG A 5 5.87 16.55 19.07
C ARG A 5 4.86 17.02 18.02
N PRO A 6 4.82 18.33 17.67
CA PRO A 6 4.03 18.83 16.56
C PRO A 6 4.61 18.35 15.21
N ARG A 7 3.75 18.07 14.24
CA ARG A 7 4.14 17.73 12.86
C ARG A 7 3.53 18.74 11.90
N GLU A 8 4.32 19.32 11.00
CA GLU A 8 3.81 20.22 9.96
C GLU A 8 2.95 19.44 8.95
N ARG A 9 1.78 19.99 8.60
CA ARG A 9 0.80 19.34 7.69
C ARG A 9 0.47 20.23 6.50
N PRO A 10 1.11 20.06 5.34
CA PRO A 10 0.56 20.55 4.08
C PRO A 10 -0.67 19.71 3.69
N ALA A 11 -1.78 20.35 3.34
CA ALA A 11 -2.91 19.66 2.75
C ALA A 11 -2.50 19.12 1.36
N PHE A 12 -2.62 17.82 1.15
CA PHE A 12 -2.17 17.16 -0.07
C PHE A 12 -3.27 16.29 -0.68
N SER A 13 -3.46 16.40 -2.00
CA SER A 13 -4.38 15.58 -2.80
C SER A 13 -3.67 15.09 -4.08
N GLY A 14 -3.85 13.83 -4.45
CA GLY A 14 -3.29 13.24 -5.67
C GLY A 14 -2.03 12.40 -5.44
N PHE A 15 -1.19 12.28 -6.47
CA PHE A 15 0.09 11.55 -6.44
C PHE A 15 1.25 12.51 -6.24
N THR A 16 2.28 12.08 -5.51
CA THR A 16 3.51 12.86 -5.34
C THR A 16 4.30 12.85 -6.65
N LYS A 17 5.20 13.82 -6.84
CA LYS A 17 6.04 13.87 -8.05
C LYS A 17 6.82 12.56 -8.26
N ALA A 18 7.42 12.02 -7.19
CA ALA A 18 8.15 10.75 -7.23
C ALA A 18 7.23 9.56 -7.60
N GLU A 19 5.98 9.54 -7.13
CA GLU A 19 5.02 8.50 -7.51
C GLU A 19 4.63 8.60 -8.99
N ILE A 20 4.44 9.82 -9.50
CA ILE A 20 4.15 10.05 -10.93
C ILE A 20 5.33 9.57 -11.79
N GLU A 21 6.55 10.02 -11.48
CA GLU A 21 7.78 9.60 -12.19
C GLU A 21 7.93 8.06 -12.18
N LYS A 22 7.60 7.42 -11.06
CA LYS A 22 7.62 5.95 -10.93
C LYS A 22 6.55 5.28 -11.78
N MET A 23 5.32 5.79 -11.80
CA MET A 23 4.27 5.26 -12.69
C MET A 23 4.61 5.46 -14.17
N GLU A 24 5.18 6.60 -14.55
CA GLU A 24 5.62 6.88 -15.92
C GLU A 24 6.75 5.92 -16.35
N LYS A 25 7.71 5.63 -15.47
CA LYS A 25 8.75 4.64 -15.73
C LYS A 25 8.16 3.25 -15.96
N LEU A 26 7.22 2.82 -15.10
CA LEU A 26 6.54 1.53 -15.26
C LEU A 26 5.77 1.44 -16.58
N LEU A 27 5.08 2.52 -16.96
CA LEU A 27 4.34 2.58 -18.22
C LEU A 27 5.23 2.35 -19.44
N LYS A 28 6.46 2.92 -19.42
CA LYS A 28 7.46 2.72 -20.48
C LYS A 28 8.03 1.30 -20.51
N GLU A 29 8.15 0.65 -19.35
CA GLU A 29 8.79 -0.67 -19.22
C GLU A 29 7.82 -1.84 -19.49
N SER A 30 6.55 -1.73 -19.13
CA SER A 30 5.62 -2.87 -19.08
C SER A 30 4.40 -2.78 -20.02
N GLY A 31 4.21 -1.67 -20.74
CA GLY A 31 3.13 -1.52 -21.73
C GLY A 31 1.71 -1.79 -21.20
N GLU A 32 0.86 -2.46 -22.00
CA GLU A 32 -0.57 -2.70 -21.75
C GLU A 32 -0.88 -3.63 -20.56
N GLN A 33 0.10 -4.36 -20.02
CA GLN A 33 -0.12 -5.31 -18.92
C GLN A 33 -0.45 -4.64 -17.58
N LEU A 34 -0.28 -3.33 -17.46
CA LEU A 34 -0.42 -2.57 -16.20
C LEU A 34 -1.87 -2.30 -15.75
N LEU A 35 -2.86 -2.57 -16.60
CA LEU A 35 -4.29 -2.48 -16.20
C LEU A 35 -4.74 -3.68 -15.35
N ASN A 36 -3.87 -4.67 -15.15
CA ASN A 36 -4.14 -5.77 -14.26
C ASN A 36 -4.36 -5.25 -12.81
N ARG A 37 -5.46 -5.70 -12.19
CA ARG A 37 -5.88 -5.28 -10.85
C ARG A 37 -4.85 -5.64 -9.78
N GLU A 38 -4.25 -6.83 -9.85
CA GLU A 38 -3.22 -7.28 -8.93
C GLU A 38 -1.96 -6.39 -9.01
N ILE A 39 -1.59 -5.95 -10.21
CA ILE A 39 -0.46 -5.03 -10.43
C ILE A 39 -0.78 -3.65 -9.83
N CYS A 40 -1.93 -3.07 -10.11
CA CYS A 40 -2.36 -1.79 -9.53
C CYS A 40 -2.41 -1.84 -7.99
N GLN A 41 -2.87 -2.95 -7.41
CA GLN A 41 -2.85 -3.16 -5.97
C GLN A 41 -1.42 -3.21 -5.40
N ARG A 42 -0.50 -3.87 -6.11
CA ARG A 42 0.91 -3.94 -5.71
C ARG A 42 1.58 -2.56 -5.75
N ILE A 43 1.30 -1.77 -6.77
CA ILE A 43 1.80 -0.39 -6.90
C ILE A 43 1.24 0.49 -5.79
N ALA A 44 -0.09 0.48 -5.56
CA ALA A 44 -0.71 1.25 -4.48
C ALA A 44 -0.14 0.87 -3.10
N LYS A 45 0.09 -0.42 -2.84
CA LYS A 45 0.76 -0.88 -1.61
C LYS A 45 2.20 -0.40 -1.51
N SER A 46 2.95 -0.35 -2.61
CA SER A 46 4.31 0.21 -2.65
C SER A 46 4.29 1.69 -2.30
N PHE A 47 3.40 2.49 -2.89
CA PHE A 47 3.26 3.92 -2.58
C PHE A 47 2.83 4.16 -1.13
N ASN A 48 1.88 3.38 -0.61
CA ASN A 48 1.45 3.49 0.77
C ASN A 48 2.51 3.05 1.79
N ARG A 49 3.52 2.28 1.35
CA ARG A 49 4.72 2.01 2.15
C ARG A 49 5.69 3.18 2.13
N SER A 50 5.59 4.11 1.17
CA SER A 50 6.66 5.08 0.89
C SER A 50 6.68 6.33 1.78
N SER A 51 7.82 6.80 2.25
CA SER A 51 8.04 7.69 3.39
C SER A 51 7.57 9.09 3.04
N GLY A 52 7.67 9.43 1.75
CA GLY A 52 7.03 10.58 1.13
C GLY A 52 5.51 10.63 1.27
N ARG A 53 4.84 9.53 1.67
CA ARG A 53 3.39 9.45 1.98
C ARG A 53 3.03 9.64 3.45
N ALA A 54 4.00 9.87 4.33
CA ALA A 54 3.73 10.13 5.74
C ALA A 54 2.67 11.22 5.95
N GLY A 55 1.57 10.87 6.63
CA GLY A 55 0.46 11.81 6.92
C GLY A 55 -0.42 12.19 5.72
N LYS A 56 -0.21 11.60 4.54
CA LYS A 56 -1.04 11.81 3.34
C LYS A 56 -2.16 10.75 3.24
N PRO A 57 -3.22 11.01 2.46
CA PRO A 57 -4.27 10.03 2.23
C PRO A 57 -3.73 8.73 1.60
N ILE A 58 -4.38 7.61 1.97
CA ILE A 58 -4.13 6.28 1.40
C ILE A 58 -4.36 6.31 -0.11
N VAL A 59 -3.36 5.88 -0.87
CA VAL A 59 -3.48 5.60 -2.30
C VAL A 59 -4.28 4.31 -2.48
N LYS A 60 -5.40 4.39 -3.18
CA LYS A 60 -6.19 3.21 -3.52
C LYS A 60 -5.75 2.64 -4.86
N TRP A 61 -5.86 1.33 -5.04
CA TRP A 61 -5.51 0.67 -6.30
C TRP A 61 -6.29 1.23 -7.51
N ASN A 62 -7.52 1.69 -7.32
CA ASN A 62 -8.34 2.25 -8.40
C ASN A 62 -7.85 3.63 -8.84
N GLU A 63 -7.23 4.41 -7.94
CA GLU A 63 -6.60 5.68 -8.32
C GLU A 63 -5.40 5.43 -9.24
N VAL A 64 -4.61 4.40 -8.94
CA VAL A 64 -3.49 3.96 -9.79
C VAL A 64 -4.00 3.45 -11.15
N HIS A 65 -5.04 2.62 -11.13
CA HIS A 65 -5.66 2.11 -12.36
C HIS A 65 -6.18 3.24 -13.26
N SER A 66 -6.94 4.18 -12.69
CA SER A 66 -7.46 5.33 -13.43
C SER A 66 -6.34 6.21 -14.01
N TRP A 67 -5.22 6.34 -13.31
CA TRP A 67 -4.06 7.07 -13.82
C TRP A 67 -3.50 6.41 -15.09
N PHE A 68 -3.24 5.09 -15.06
CA PHE A 68 -2.74 4.37 -16.23
C PHE A 68 -3.74 4.39 -17.40
N GLN A 69 -5.03 4.25 -17.12
CA GLN A 69 -6.08 4.31 -18.14
C GLN A 69 -6.12 5.68 -18.85
N ASN A 70 -5.99 6.77 -18.10
CA ASN A 70 -5.98 8.12 -18.65
C ASN A 70 -4.72 8.39 -19.51
N GLN A 71 -3.56 7.82 -19.16
CA GLN A 71 -2.34 7.98 -19.94
C GLN A 71 -2.41 7.23 -21.28
N GLN A 72 -2.95 6.00 -21.31
CA GLN A 72 -3.14 5.27 -22.57
C GLN A 72 -4.13 5.96 -23.53
N GLN A 73 -5.11 6.71 -23.00
CA GLN A 73 -6.04 7.50 -23.83
C GLN A 73 -5.44 8.82 -24.33
N ASN A 74 -4.40 9.34 -23.69
CA ASN A 74 -3.74 10.60 -24.04
C ASN A 74 -2.45 10.42 -24.84
N GLU A 75 -2.00 9.18 -25.08
CA GLU A 75 -0.95 8.90 -26.06
C GLU A 75 -1.45 9.35 -27.46
N PRO A 76 -0.75 10.27 -28.14
CA PRO A 76 -1.22 10.77 -29.43
C PRO A 76 -1.25 9.62 -30.43
N ALA A 77 -2.41 9.42 -31.04
CA ALA A 77 -2.61 8.56 -32.22
C ALA A 77 -1.79 9.09 -33.41
N ALA A 78 -0.47 8.91 -33.35
CA ALA A 78 0.48 9.30 -34.38
C ALA A 78 1.24 8.06 -34.83
N SER A 79 0.55 7.11 -35.46
CA SER A 79 1.03 6.29 -36.58
C SER A 79 0.12 5.09 -36.81
N LYS A 80 -0.96 5.30 -37.59
CA LYS A 80 -1.56 4.33 -38.53
C LYS A 80 -2.68 5.04 -39.30
N ASN A 81 -2.31 6.10 -40.01
CA ASN A 81 -3.12 6.61 -41.12
C ASN A 81 -2.30 6.43 -42.39
N VAL A 82 -2.64 5.39 -43.17
CA VAL A 82 -2.44 5.43 -44.62
C VAL A 82 -3.83 5.43 -45.25
N PRO A 83 -4.19 6.45 -46.05
CA PRO A 83 -5.50 6.56 -46.66
C PRO A 83 -5.51 5.94 -48.06
N VAL A 84 -6.47 5.05 -48.37
CA VAL A 84 -7.00 4.87 -49.73
C VAL A 84 -8.51 4.61 -49.67
N LEU A 85 -9.23 5.37 -50.52
CA LEU A 85 -10.68 5.55 -50.66
C LEU A 85 -11.40 4.36 -51.37
N PRO A 86 -12.75 4.39 -51.58
CA PRO A 86 -13.63 3.23 -51.49
C PRO A 86 -14.06 2.68 -52.87
N LYS A 87 -14.51 1.42 -52.91
CA LYS A 87 -15.53 1.00 -53.88
C LYS A 87 -16.25 -0.32 -53.51
N ALA A 88 -17.57 -0.18 -53.36
CA ALA A 88 -18.68 -1.06 -53.76
C ALA A 88 -18.60 -2.60 -53.56
N SER A 89 -19.59 -3.11 -52.80
CA SER A 89 -20.19 -4.46 -52.86
C SER A 89 -20.78 -4.77 -54.27
N PRO A 90 -21.22 -6.02 -54.64
CA PRO A 90 -21.74 -7.07 -53.75
C PRO A 90 -21.55 -8.57 -54.13
N SER A 91 -21.90 -9.41 -53.13
CA SER A 91 -22.60 -10.72 -53.20
C SER A 91 -21.86 -12.05 -53.48
N ASN A 92 -22.38 -13.06 -52.74
CA ASN A 92 -22.27 -14.53 -52.85
C ASN A 92 -20.97 -15.16 -52.33
N GLY A 93 -20.95 -16.20 -51.50
CA GLY A 93 -21.95 -17.11 -50.94
C GLY A 93 -21.21 -18.34 -50.38
N THR A 94 -21.87 -19.10 -49.50
CA THR A 94 -21.54 -20.47 -49.03
C THR A 94 -20.25 -20.67 -48.22
N ASP A 95 -20.15 -21.55 -47.22
CA ASP A 95 -21.04 -22.22 -46.27
C ASP A 95 -20.07 -23.02 -45.36
N GLU A 96 -20.57 -23.55 -44.24
CA GLU A 96 -19.95 -24.60 -43.41
C GLU A 96 -18.79 -24.21 -42.45
N ASN A 97 -18.70 -24.66 -41.20
CA ASN A 97 -19.56 -25.47 -40.32
C ASN A 97 -18.82 -25.54 -38.96
N LEU A 98 -19.44 -25.18 -37.82
CA LEU A 98 -18.92 -25.52 -36.49
C LEU A 98 -20.08 -25.71 -35.51
N GLU A 99 -20.54 -26.95 -35.35
CA GLU A 99 -21.21 -27.42 -34.15
C GLU A 99 -20.36 -28.46 -33.40
N MET A 100 -20.39 -28.32 -32.07
CA MET A 100 -19.73 -29.12 -31.03
C MET A 100 -20.27 -30.57 -30.97
N PRO A 101 -19.67 -31.50 -30.20
CA PRO A 101 -20.26 -31.75 -28.86
C PRO A 101 -19.32 -32.28 -27.73
N LYS A 102 -19.54 -31.73 -26.53
CA LYS A 102 -19.83 -32.32 -25.19
C LYS A 102 -19.11 -33.55 -24.58
N GLU A 103 -18.86 -33.41 -23.26
CA GLU A 103 -18.99 -34.38 -22.12
C GLU A 103 -17.97 -35.55 -22.04
N ASP A 104 -17.53 -36.13 -20.91
CA ASP A 104 -17.62 -35.93 -19.45
C ASP A 104 -16.62 -36.93 -18.76
N SER A 105 -16.15 -36.63 -17.54
CA SER A 105 -15.68 -37.52 -16.45
C SER A 105 -14.64 -38.65 -16.64
N SER A 106 -13.49 -38.57 -15.92
CA SER A 106 -13.23 -39.33 -14.66
C SER A 106 -11.73 -39.55 -14.27
N LYS A 107 -11.49 -39.45 -12.94
CA LYS A 107 -10.50 -40.11 -12.05
C LYS A 107 -9.00 -39.74 -12.02
N ALA A 108 -8.65 -39.19 -10.84
CA ALA A 108 -7.58 -39.57 -9.89
C ALA A 108 -6.09 -39.43 -10.27
N GLY A 109 -5.35 -38.69 -9.41
CA GLY A 109 -3.89 -38.80 -9.28
C GLY A 109 -3.19 -37.49 -8.93
N GLU A 110 -2.67 -37.41 -7.71
CA GLU A 110 -1.67 -36.50 -7.14
C GLU A 110 -0.85 -35.60 -8.09
N ARG A 111 -0.75 -34.31 -7.76
CA ARG A 111 0.46 -33.59 -7.31
C ARG A 111 0.26 -32.08 -7.47
N ILE A 112 0.60 -31.35 -6.41
CA ILE A 112 0.74 -29.89 -6.42
C ILE A 112 1.84 -29.53 -7.43
N PRO A 113 1.58 -28.73 -8.48
CA PRO A 113 2.66 -28.07 -9.21
C PRO A 113 2.95 -26.75 -8.50
N ASP A 114 3.91 -26.87 -7.58
CA ASP A 114 4.72 -25.77 -7.08
C ASP A 114 5.59 -25.28 -8.24
N SER A 115 5.05 -24.39 -9.09
CA SER A 115 5.78 -23.55 -10.06
C SER A 115 4.82 -22.85 -11.02
N LEU A 116 4.54 -21.58 -10.73
CA LEU A 116 4.34 -20.56 -11.76
C LEU A 116 5.36 -19.48 -11.42
N GLU A 117 6.60 -19.72 -11.85
CA GLU A 117 7.17 -19.16 -13.08
C GLU A 117 7.43 -17.66 -12.91
N ALA A 118 8.73 -17.38 -12.88
CA ALA A 118 9.35 -16.08 -12.81
C ALA A 118 8.88 -15.19 -13.97
N GLY A 119 7.81 -14.42 -13.74
CA GLY A 119 7.37 -13.34 -14.60
C GLY A 119 7.52 -12.01 -13.86
N GLU A 120 8.56 -11.25 -14.22
CA GLU A 120 8.76 -9.84 -13.89
C GLU A 120 8.84 -9.48 -12.40
N ARG A 121 10.02 -9.73 -11.81
CA ARG A 121 10.48 -8.89 -10.70
C ARG A 121 10.74 -7.51 -11.27
N ILE A 122 9.79 -6.59 -11.11
CA ILE A 122 10.06 -5.16 -11.18
C ILE A 122 10.93 -4.82 -9.96
N PRO A 123 12.26 -4.68 -10.09
CA PRO A 123 13.15 -4.61 -8.94
C PRO A 123 12.95 -3.32 -8.13
N ASP A 124 12.41 -2.28 -8.78
CA ASP A 124 12.23 -0.93 -8.22
C ASP A 124 10.97 -0.76 -7.35
N LEU A 125 10.07 -1.75 -7.28
CA LEU A 125 8.81 -1.59 -6.54
C LEU A 125 8.91 -1.87 -5.03
N LEU A 126 10.03 -2.38 -4.54
CA LEU A 126 10.17 -2.90 -3.17
C LEU A 126 11.32 -2.26 -2.39
N GLU A 127 11.59 -0.98 -2.60
CA GLU A 127 12.44 -0.23 -1.67
C GLU A 127 11.82 -0.38 -0.26
N LEU A 128 12.55 -1.07 0.62
CA LEU A 128 12.08 -1.35 1.96
C LEU A 128 12.22 -0.09 2.77
N GLU A 129 11.10 0.36 3.30
CA GLU A 129 11.08 1.50 4.19
C GLU A 129 10.73 1.10 5.61
N PHE A 130 11.22 1.90 6.54
CA PHE A 130 11.22 1.59 7.95
C PHE A 130 10.50 2.67 8.74
N GLU A 131 9.92 2.23 9.85
CA GLU A 131 9.46 3.10 10.92
C GLU A 131 10.21 2.73 12.19
N ALA A 132 10.42 3.72 13.06
CA ALA A 132 11.07 3.53 14.34
C ALA A 132 10.27 4.13 15.49
N LYS A 133 10.31 3.43 16.62
CA LYS A 133 9.63 3.83 17.87
C LYS A 133 10.53 4.78 18.63
N SER A 134 10.04 5.99 18.86
CA SER A 134 10.77 6.98 19.63
C SER A 134 10.72 6.70 21.13
N SER A 135 11.84 6.97 21.79
CA SER A 135 11.99 6.89 23.23
C SER A 135 11.30 8.04 23.98
N LYS A 136 11.07 9.18 23.30
CA LYS A 136 10.55 10.41 23.91
C LYS A 136 9.06 10.32 24.22
N ASP A 137 8.28 9.72 23.33
CA ASP A 137 6.81 9.68 23.43
C ASP A 137 6.20 8.30 23.13
N GLY A 138 7.02 7.29 22.82
CA GLY A 138 6.57 5.93 22.56
C GLY A 138 5.85 5.75 21.22
N ALA A 139 5.83 6.77 20.36
CA ALA A 139 5.17 6.72 19.07
C ALA A 139 6.09 6.24 17.95
N TRP A 140 5.46 5.77 16.86
CA TRP A 140 6.16 5.33 15.65
C TRP A 140 6.20 6.43 14.60
N TYR A 141 7.37 6.60 13.99
CA TYR A 141 7.63 7.59 12.95
C TYR A 141 8.36 6.94 11.79
N ASP A 142 8.08 7.40 10.58
CA ASP A 142 8.81 6.97 9.40
C ASP A 142 10.28 7.42 9.51
N VAL A 143 11.19 6.52 9.22
CA VAL A 143 12.63 6.78 9.19
C VAL A 143 12.97 7.40 7.84
N ASP A 144 13.64 8.55 7.86
CA ASP A 144 14.21 9.20 6.69
C ASP A 144 15.57 8.57 6.35
N VAL A 145 16.46 8.50 7.34
CA VAL A 145 17.81 7.94 7.15
C VAL A 145 18.36 7.31 8.43
N PHE A 146 19.12 6.23 8.26
CA PHE A 146 19.96 5.64 9.31
C PHE A 146 21.35 6.27 9.22
N LEU A 147 21.77 6.98 10.28
CA LEU A 147 22.99 7.79 10.29
C LEU A 147 24.21 7.00 10.77
N ALA A 148 24.02 6.14 11.78
CA ALA A 148 25.08 5.38 12.42
C ALA A 148 24.52 4.15 13.14
N HIS A 149 25.41 3.24 13.54
CA HIS A 149 25.08 2.11 14.41
C HIS A 149 26.10 2.00 15.55
N ARG A 150 25.69 1.39 16.67
CA ARG A 150 26.55 1.11 17.81
C ARG A 150 26.14 -0.20 18.50
N PHE A 151 27.10 -0.80 19.21
CA PHE A 151 26.87 -1.97 20.06
C PHE A 151 27.02 -1.56 21.52
N LEU A 152 25.98 -1.72 22.31
CA LEU A 152 25.97 -1.44 23.75
C LEU A 152 25.44 -2.65 24.49
N SER A 153 26.25 -3.20 25.41
CA SER A 153 25.84 -4.30 26.29
C SER A 153 25.22 -5.52 25.57
N GLY A 154 25.71 -5.84 24.36
CA GLY A 154 25.20 -6.94 23.55
C GLY A 154 23.94 -6.63 22.73
N GLU A 155 23.41 -5.41 22.84
CA GLU A 155 22.33 -4.91 22.00
C GLU A 155 22.88 -4.01 20.87
N ILE A 156 22.23 -4.05 19.70
CA ILE A 156 22.54 -3.18 18.57
C ILE A 156 21.53 -2.03 18.53
N GLU A 157 22.06 -0.81 18.44
CA GLU A 157 21.29 0.41 18.28
C GLU A 157 21.71 1.12 17.00
N VAL A 158 20.75 1.84 16.41
CA VAL A 158 20.96 2.68 15.23
C VAL A 158 20.53 4.10 15.53
N CYS A 159 21.27 5.08 15.02
CA CYS A 159 20.88 6.48 15.06
C CYS A 159 19.98 6.76 13.86
N VAL A 160 18.73 7.16 14.11
CA VAL A 160 17.72 7.44 13.08
C VAL A 160 17.38 8.92 13.02
N ARG A 161 17.21 9.42 11.79
CA ARG A 161 16.50 10.68 11.53
C ARG A 161 15.09 10.37 11.06
N PHE A 162 14.10 11.05 11.64
CA PHE A 162 12.70 10.88 11.29
C PHE A 162 12.25 11.82 10.17
N VAL A 163 11.31 11.38 9.35
CA VAL A 163 10.74 12.20 8.27
C VAL A 163 10.07 13.45 8.84
N GLY A 164 10.53 14.61 8.40
CA GLY A 164 10.00 15.92 8.80
C GLY A 164 10.62 16.49 10.09
N PHE A 165 11.71 15.89 10.58
CA PHE A 165 12.46 16.39 11.73
C PHE A 165 13.94 16.61 11.38
N GLY A 166 14.57 17.59 12.03
CA GLY A 166 15.97 17.93 11.82
C GLY A 166 16.93 17.10 12.69
N ALA A 167 18.22 17.40 12.60
CA ALA A 167 19.28 16.69 13.32
C ALA A 167 19.15 16.79 14.86
N GLU A 168 18.46 17.81 15.35
CA GLU A 168 18.14 18.00 16.76
C GLU A 168 17.18 16.95 17.34
N GLU A 169 16.47 16.23 16.48
CA GLU A 169 15.54 15.16 16.85
C GLU A 169 16.07 13.76 16.54
N ASP A 170 17.33 13.62 16.12
CA ASP A 170 17.94 12.32 15.85
C ASP A 170 17.96 11.45 17.14
N GLU A 171 17.60 10.17 17.02
CA GLU A 171 17.48 9.26 18.16
C GLU A 171 18.27 7.96 17.96
N TRP A 172 18.96 7.51 19.01
CA TRP A 172 19.48 6.15 19.08
C TRP A 172 18.37 5.20 19.52
N VAL A 173 18.03 4.23 18.67
CA VAL A 173 16.94 3.27 18.90
C VAL A 173 17.45 1.83 18.78
N ASN A 174 16.91 0.94 19.60
CA ASN A 174 17.23 -0.49 19.54
C ASN A 174 16.64 -1.14 18.29
N VAL A 175 17.47 -1.82 17.49
CA VAL A 175 17.04 -2.40 16.21
C VAL A 175 15.96 -3.46 16.40
N LYS A 176 16.08 -4.32 17.41
CA LYS A 176 15.14 -5.44 17.61
C LYS A 176 13.80 -5.00 18.18
N LYS A 177 13.77 -3.95 18.98
CA LYS A 177 12.59 -3.52 19.76
C LYS A 177 11.89 -2.32 19.14
N ALA A 178 12.61 -1.48 18.39
CA ALA A 178 12.17 -0.14 18.02
C ALA A 178 12.39 0.20 16.54
N VAL A 179 12.75 -0.76 15.70
CA VAL A 179 12.82 -0.57 14.24
C VAL A 179 12.05 -1.72 13.57
N ARG A 180 11.18 -1.39 12.61
CA ARG A 180 10.49 -2.39 11.80
C ARG A 180 10.19 -1.86 10.41
N GLN A 181 9.83 -2.76 9.50
CA GLN A 181 9.30 -2.35 8.20
C GLN A 181 8.02 -1.54 8.42
N ARG A 182 7.87 -0.47 7.65
CA ARG A 182 6.74 0.43 7.76
C ARG A 182 5.39 -0.28 7.67
N SER A 183 4.50 0.07 8.59
CA SER A 183 3.12 -0.42 8.64
C SER A 183 2.33 0.06 7.43
N ILE A 184 1.40 -0.77 6.94
CA ILE A 184 0.63 -0.47 5.72
C ILE A 184 -0.81 -0.08 6.09
N PRO A 185 -1.32 1.09 5.67
CA PRO A 185 -2.72 1.44 5.83
C PRO A 185 -3.66 0.37 5.25
N LEU A 186 -4.76 0.08 5.96
CA LEU A 186 -5.74 -0.92 5.54
C LEU A 186 -6.76 -0.32 4.56
N GLU A 187 -6.96 -0.95 3.41
CA GLU A 187 -8.06 -0.57 2.52
C GLU A 187 -9.42 -0.96 3.12
N HIS A 188 -10.51 -0.28 2.71
CA HIS A 188 -11.86 -0.59 3.21
C HIS A 188 -12.31 -2.03 2.95
N SER A 189 -11.79 -2.65 1.88
CA SER A 189 -12.03 -4.05 1.51
C SER A 189 -11.30 -5.04 2.44
N GLU A 190 -10.28 -4.59 3.16
CA GLU A 190 -9.38 -5.42 3.96
C GLU A 190 -9.78 -5.51 5.43
N CYS A 191 -10.92 -4.93 5.84
CA CYS A 191 -11.35 -4.95 7.23
C CYS A 191 -11.46 -6.38 7.79
N HIS A 192 -11.86 -7.35 6.97
CA HIS A 192 -12.03 -8.75 7.34
C HIS A 192 -10.71 -9.44 7.76
N LYS A 193 -9.57 -8.87 7.36
CA LYS A 193 -8.24 -9.38 7.68
C LYS A 193 -7.84 -9.10 9.13
N VAL A 194 -8.36 -8.03 9.73
CA VAL A 194 -8.11 -7.67 11.14
C VAL A 194 -8.89 -8.60 12.07
N LYS A 195 -8.23 -9.17 13.07
CA LYS A 195 -8.77 -10.08 14.08
C LYS A 195 -8.56 -9.53 15.50
N VAL A 196 -9.34 -10.04 16.45
CA VAL A 196 -9.11 -9.77 17.88
C VAL A 196 -7.76 -10.35 18.28
N GLY A 197 -6.99 -9.60 19.05
CA GLY A 197 -5.62 -9.91 19.44
C GLY A 197 -4.55 -9.42 18.45
N ASP A 198 -4.92 -8.92 17.27
CA ASP A 198 -3.94 -8.38 16.32
C ASP A 198 -3.26 -7.13 16.88
N LEU A 199 -1.95 -7.05 16.65
CA LEU A 199 -1.18 -5.81 16.79
C LEU A 199 -1.42 -4.94 15.56
N VAL A 200 -1.87 -3.71 15.78
CA VAL A 200 -2.10 -2.70 14.75
C VAL A 200 -1.41 -1.40 15.11
N LEU A 201 -0.96 -0.67 14.10
CA LEU A 201 -0.51 0.70 14.29
C LEU A 201 -1.72 1.63 14.09
N CYS A 202 -2.13 2.32 15.15
CA CYS A 202 -3.28 3.21 15.12
C CYS A 202 -2.85 4.67 15.07
N PHE A 203 -3.37 5.40 14.08
CA PHE A 203 -3.33 6.85 14.01
C PHE A 203 -4.23 7.44 15.10
N GLN A 204 -3.70 8.27 15.98
CA GLN A 204 -4.43 9.05 16.97
C GLN A 204 -4.36 10.53 16.62
N GLU A 205 -5.53 11.12 16.36
CA GLU A 205 -5.68 12.54 16.05
C GLU A 205 -6.30 13.26 17.25
N LYS A 206 -5.49 14.10 17.91
CA LYS A 206 -5.94 15.08 18.90
C LYS A 206 -5.86 16.48 18.27
N ARG A 207 -6.44 17.50 18.91
CA ARG A 207 -6.54 18.88 18.36
C ARG A 207 -5.23 19.39 17.74
N ASP A 208 -4.10 19.09 18.37
CA ASP A 208 -2.79 19.59 17.94
C ASP A 208 -1.81 18.47 17.50
N GLN A 209 -2.27 17.22 17.41
CA GLN A 209 -1.37 16.06 17.28
C GLN A 209 -1.91 14.98 16.33
N ALA A 210 -1.00 14.42 15.53
CA ALA A 210 -1.22 13.30 14.61
C ALA A 210 -0.11 12.27 14.86
N ILE A 211 -0.39 11.29 15.72
CA ILE A 211 0.64 10.39 16.23
C ILE A 211 0.22 8.94 16.01
N TYR A 212 1.17 8.06 15.74
CA TYR A 212 0.93 6.65 15.52
C TYR A 212 1.42 5.83 16.71
N TYR A 213 0.54 5.02 17.27
CA TYR A 213 0.85 4.15 18.41
C TYR A 213 0.50 2.70 18.10
N ASP A 214 1.30 1.78 18.65
CA ASP A 214 0.91 0.38 18.70
C ASP A 214 -0.28 0.19 19.64
N ALA A 215 -1.19 -0.67 19.20
CA ALA A 215 -2.37 -1.05 19.95
C ALA A 215 -2.81 -2.47 19.60
N HIS A 216 -3.48 -3.12 20.53
CA HIS A 216 -4.07 -4.44 20.35
C HIS A 216 -5.57 -4.37 20.16
N VAL A 217 -6.10 -5.13 19.20
CA VAL A 217 -7.54 -5.19 18.93
C VAL A 217 -8.23 -6.03 20.01
N LEU A 218 -9.10 -5.40 20.81
CA LEU A 218 -9.88 -6.08 21.86
C LEU A 218 -11.22 -6.62 21.35
N GLU A 219 -11.91 -5.84 20.52
CA GLU A 219 -13.27 -6.16 20.04
C GLU A 219 -13.44 -5.65 18.61
N ILE A 220 -14.24 -6.34 17.79
CA ILE A 220 -14.60 -5.88 16.45
C ILE A 220 -16.11 -5.91 16.27
N GLN A 221 -16.71 -4.73 16.14
CA GLN A 221 -18.11 -4.60 15.72
C GLN A 221 -18.18 -4.54 14.18
N ARG A 222 -18.48 -5.69 13.56
CA ARG A 222 -18.70 -5.79 12.11
C ARG A 222 -20.01 -5.11 11.72
N ARG A 223 -20.00 -4.34 10.63
CA ARG A 223 -21.18 -3.69 10.07
C ARG A 223 -21.26 -3.95 8.57
N LEU A 224 -22.47 -4.00 8.01
CA LEU A 224 -22.66 -4.06 6.55
C LEU A 224 -22.11 -2.78 5.91
N HIS A 225 -21.30 -2.94 4.88
CA HIS A 225 -20.75 -1.85 4.08
C HIS A 225 -20.35 -2.34 2.68
N ASP A 226 -20.16 -1.40 1.77
CA ASP A 226 -19.83 -1.65 0.36
C ASP A 226 -18.49 -0.98 -0.01
N ILE A 227 -18.24 -0.86 -1.31
CA ILE A 227 -17.05 -0.23 -1.88
C ILE A 227 -16.87 1.25 -1.48
N ARG A 228 -17.90 1.91 -0.93
CA ARG A 228 -17.81 3.32 -0.51
C ARG A 228 -16.99 3.49 0.77
N GLY A 229 -16.83 2.44 1.57
CA GLY A 229 -15.94 2.47 2.73
C GLY A 229 -16.41 1.61 3.90
N CYS A 230 -15.44 1.21 4.73
CA CYS A 230 -15.67 0.37 5.90
C CYS A 230 -16.41 1.13 7.00
N ARG A 231 -17.44 0.47 7.56
CA ARG A 231 -18.25 0.96 8.69
C ARG A 231 -18.01 0.21 10.00
N CYS A 232 -17.12 -0.79 10.00
CA CYS A 232 -16.79 -1.55 11.20
C CYS A 232 -16.15 -0.63 12.27
N LEU A 233 -16.37 -0.97 13.54
CA LEU A 233 -15.70 -0.35 14.68
C LEU A 233 -14.76 -1.35 15.33
N PHE A 234 -13.60 -0.86 15.75
CA PHE A 234 -12.54 -1.65 16.37
C PHE A 234 -12.26 -1.04 17.73
N LEU A 235 -12.47 -1.80 18.81
CA LEU A 235 -12.02 -1.41 20.15
C LEU A 235 -10.56 -1.80 20.26
N LEU A 236 -9.71 -0.82 20.55
CA LEU A 236 -8.28 -1.02 20.75
C LEU A 236 -7.90 -0.77 22.20
N ARG A 237 -6.81 -1.40 22.64
CA ARG A 237 -6.03 -0.97 23.82
C ARG A 237 -4.65 -0.54 23.38
N TYR A 238 -4.25 0.66 23.76
CA TYR A 238 -2.95 1.22 23.41
C TYR A 238 -1.83 0.71 24.31
N ASP A 239 -0.70 0.33 23.70
CA ASP A 239 0.43 -0.26 24.44
C ASP A 239 1.19 0.76 25.30
N HIS A 240 1.02 2.06 25.06
CA HIS A 240 1.79 3.12 25.72
C HIS A 240 1.15 3.62 27.03
N ASP A 241 -0.17 3.49 27.19
CA ASP A 241 -0.89 4.02 28.35
C ASP A 241 -2.10 3.17 28.78
N ASP A 242 -2.28 1.98 28.20
CA ASP A 242 -3.41 1.07 28.43
C ASP A 242 -4.79 1.69 28.15
N SER A 243 -4.86 2.86 27.54
CA SER A 243 -6.13 3.50 27.21
C SER A 243 -6.86 2.73 26.11
N GLU A 244 -8.19 2.75 26.19
CA GLU A 244 -9.04 2.07 25.21
C GLU A 244 -9.79 3.08 24.33
N GLU A 245 -9.81 2.82 23.02
CA GLU A 245 -10.49 3.69 22.06
C GLU A 245 -11.21 2.88 20.97
N ARG A 246 -12.44 3.28 20.64
CA ARG A 246 -13.16 2.73 19.47
C ARG A 246 -12.85 3.57 18.24
N VAL A 247 -12.21 2.95 17.25
CA VAL A 247 -11.79 3.62 16.01
C VAL A 247 -12.40 2.99 14.76
N ARG A 248 -12.32 3.73 13.64
CA ARG A 248 -12.67 3.24 12.29
C ARG A 248 -11.44 2.67 11.61
N LEU A 249 -11.64 1.75 10.65
CA LEU A 249 -10.57 1.11 9.89
C LEU A 249 -9.54 2.09 9.30
N ARG A 250 -9.98 3.26 8.82
CA ARG A 250 -9.08 4.28 8.21
C ARG A 250 -7.97 4.79 9.13
N ARG A 251 -8.08 4.56 10.45
CA ARG A 251 -7.06 4.91 11.44
C ARG A 251 -6.07 3.77 11.68
N LEU A 252 -6.27 2.61 11.08
CA LEU A 252 -5.50 1.41 11.33
C LEU A 252 -4.54 1.11 10.17
N CYS A 253 -3.29 0.84 10.53
CA CYS A 253 -2.31 0.24 9.66
C CYS A 253 -2.00 -1.18 10.15
N ARG A 254 -1.80 -2.10 9.20
CA ARG A 254 -1.31 -3.44 9.45
C ARG A 254 0.19 -3.38 9.69
N VAL A 255 0.62 -3.90 10.84
CA VAL A 255 2.03 -4.13 11.16
C VAL A 255 2.51 -5.35 10.37
N LEU A 256 3.67 -5.24 9.73
CA LEU A 256 4.30 -6.34 9.02
C LEU A 256 5.19 -7.11 10.01
N ARG A 257 4.96 -8.42 10.12
CA ARG A 257 5.78 -9.35 10.90
C ARG A 257 6.76 -10.06 9.99
#